data_AF-A0A7Y0GD67-F1
#
_entry.id   AF-A0A7Y0GD67-F1
#
_cell.length_a   1.000
_cell.length_b   1.000
_cell.length_c   1.000
_cell.angle_alpha   90.00
_cell.angle_beta   90.00
_cell.angle_gamma   90.00
#
_symmetry.space_group_name_H-M   'P 1'
#
loop_
_entity.id
_entity.type
_entity.pdbx_description
1 polymer ?
#
loop_
_entity_poly.entity_id
_entity_poly.type
_entity_poly.pdbx_seq_one_letter_code
_entity_poly.pdbx_strand_id
1 'polypeptide(L)' 'MIWNSWSDFFAMGGYALYVWGSFVVVFGSMLWEVAALKLRGKSIRKELARTSYMGGRP' A
#
# COMPACT_ATOMS: atom_id res chain seq x y z
N MET A 1 17.81 23.68 -4.93
CA MET A 1 18.88 22.66 -4.91
C MET A 1 18.42 21.53 -5.81
N ILE A 2 18.95 21.48 -7.03
CA ILE A 2 18.70 20.38 -7.96
C ILE A 2 19.44 19.17 -7.40
N TRP A 3 18.71 18.11 -7.09
CA TRP A 3 19.32 16.84 -6.73
C TRP A 3 20.13 16.36 -7.93
N ASN A 4 21.46 16.45 -7.84
CA ASN A 4 22.36 16.07 -8.93
C ASN A 4 22.93 14.67 -8.73
N SER A 5 23.05 14.19 -7.48
CA SER A 5 23.62 12.87 -7.21
C SER A 5 23.22 12.27 -5.86
N TRP A 6 23.49 10.97 -5.69
CA TRP A 6 23.39 10.28 -4.40
C TRP A 6 24.32 10.89 -3.32
N SER A 7 25.38 11.61 -3.71
CA SER A 7 26.23 12.36 -2.76
C SER A 7 25.46 13.48 -2.06
N ASP A 8 24.53 14.16 -2.74
CA ASP A 8 23.71 15.22 -2.13
C ASP A 8 22.82 14.67 -1.01
N PHE A 9 22.38 13.41 -1.15
CA PHE A 9 21.57 12.72 -0.14
C PHE A 9 22.34 12.52 1.17
N PHE A 10 23.59 12.05 1.08
CA PHE A 10 24.45 11.88 2.26
C PHE A 10 24.94 13.24 2.80
N ALA A 11 25.11 14.24 1.93
CA ALA A 11 25.48 15.59 2.30
C ALA A 11 24.38 16.35 3.07
N MET A 12 23.12 15.87 3.08
CA MET A 12 22.04 16.44 3.90
C MET A 12 22.25 16.26 5.41
N GLY A 13 23.30 15.55 5.85
CA GLY A 13 23.73 15.54 7.25
C GLY A 13 22.71 14.92 8.22
N GLY A 14 21.93 13.94 7.76
CA GLY A 14 20.92 13.24 8.55
C GLY A 14 19.47 13.61 8.25
N TYR A 15 19.21 14.76 7.62
CA TYR A 15 17.84 15.13 7.19
C TYR A 15 17.23 14.16 6.18
N ALA A 16 18.07 13.55 5.33
CA ALA A 16 17.61 12.58 4.35
C ALA A 16 16.93 11.36 5.01
N LEU A 17 17.42 10.89 6.17
CA LEU A 17 16.78 9.80 6.91
C LEU A 17 15.38 10.18 7.40
N TYR A 18 15.18 11.40 7.87
CA TYR A 18 13.87 11.87 8.32
C TYR A 18 12.88 11.99 7.17
N VAL A 19 13.30 12.59 6.05
CA VAL A 19 12.46 12.76 4.85
C VAL A 19 12.07 11.40 4.28
N TRP A 20 13.06 10.55 3.99
CA TRP A 20 12.82 9.25 3.38
C TRP A 20 12.15 8.26 4.31
N GLY A 21 12.48 8.28 5.61
CA GLY A 21 11.77 7.52 6.63
C GLY A 21 10.29 7.86 6.68
N SER A 22 9.94 9.16 6.63
CA SER A 22 8.54 9.61 6.60
C SER A 22 7.79 9.11 5.36
N PHE A 23 8.43 9.16 4.18
CA PHE A 23 7.86 8.59 2.96
C PHE A 23 7.63 7.09 3.07
N VAL A 24 8.58 6.34 3.63
CA VAL A 24 8.43 4.90 3.84
C VAL A 24 7.28 4.59 4.79
N VAL A 25 7.11 5.35 5.87
CA VAL A 25 6.00 5.16 6.81
C VAL A 25 4.65 5.40 6.11
N VAL A 26 4.50 6.49 5.37
CA VAL A 26 3.27 6.80 4.62
C VAL A 26 2.99 5.76 3.55
N PHE A 27 4.00 5.39 2.77
CA PHE A 27 3.84 4.36 1.74
C PHE A 27 3.48 3.01 2.36
N GLY A 28 4.09 2.68 3.50
CA GLY A 28 3.77 1.50 4.30
C GLY A 28 2.33 1.49 4.79
N SER A 29 1.81 2.62 5.29
CA SER A 29 0.42 2.71 5.74
C SER A 29 -0.57 2.56 4.59
N MET A 30 -0.31 3.20 3.44
CA MET A 30 -1.16 3.05 2.25
C MET A 30 -1.18 1.59 1.75
N LEU A 31 -0.01 0.94 1.68
CA LEU A 31 0.08 -0.48 1.30
C LEU A 31 -0.68 -1.37 2.27
N TRP A 32 -0.58 -1.09 3.56
CA TRP A 32 -1.30 -1.81 4.61
C TRP A 32 -2.81 -1.70 4.44
N GLU A 33 -3.33 -0.49 4.21
CA GLU A 33 -4.75 -0.26 3.97
C GLU A 33 -5.24 -1.01 2.72
N VAL A 34 -4.50 -0.93 1.61
CA VAL A 34 -4.83 -1.65 0.37
C VAL A 34 -4.82 -3.16 0.60
N ALA A 35 -3.84 -3.69 1.33
CA ALA A 35 -3.76 -5.11 1.66
C ALA A 35 -4.96 -5.54 2.53
N ALA A 36 -5.29 -4.76 3.56
CA ALA A 36 -6.43 -5.01 4.44
C ALA A 36 -7.76 -4.99 3.66
N LEU A 37 -7.93 -4.03 2.74
CA LEU A 37 -9.09 -3.95 1.86
C LEU A 37 -9.19 -5.16 0.93
N LYS A 38 -8.09 -5.61 0.33
CA LYS A 38 -8.08 -6.81 -0.53
C LYS A 38 -8.44 -8.07 0.25
N LEU A 39 -7.97 -8.21 1.48
CA LEU A 39 -8.30 -9.34 2.35
C LEU A 39 -9.80 -9.36 2.67
N ARG A 40 -10.39 -8.19 2.99
CA ARG A 40 -11.84 -8.04 3.24
C ARG A 40 -12.67 -8.28 1.98
N GLY A 41 -12.23 -7.79 0.83
CA GLY A 41 -12.92 -8.02 -0.45
C GLY A 41 -13.00 -9.50 -0.83
N LYS A 42 -12.02 -10.31 -0.40
CA LYS A 42 -11.99 -11.75 -0.70
C LYS A 42 -13.10 -12.52 0.02
N SER A 43 -13.55 -12.12 1.22
CA SER A 43 -14.67 -12.77 1.91
C SER A 43 -16.00 -12.47 1.22
N ILE A 44 -16.23 -11.20 0.87
CA ILE A 44 -17.46 -10.77 0.18
C ILE A 44 -17.60 -11.45 -1.18
N ARG A 45 -16.51 -11.55 -1.96
CA ARG A 45 -16.53 -12.24 -3.27
C ARG A 45 -16.82 -13.74 -3.15
N LYS A 46 -16.35 -14.40 -2.08
CA LYS A 46 -16.68 -15.81 -1.81
C LYS A 46 -18.16 -16.00 -1.50
N GLU A 47 -18.75 -15.07 -0.74
CA GLU A 47 -20.17 -15.06 -0.39
C GLU A 47 -21.06 -14.85 -1.61
N LEU A 48 -20.71 -13.88 -2.47
CA LEU A 48 -21.40 -13.64 -3.74
C LEU A 48 -21.29 -14.84 -4.70
N ALA A 49 -20.12 -15.47 -4.79
CA ALA A 49 -19.95 -16.67 -5.61
C ALA A 49 -20.84 -17.83 -5.13
N ARG A 50 -20.98 -18.00 -3.81
CA ARG A 50 -21.85 -19.02 -3.22
C ARG A 50 -23.33 -18.70 -3.44
N THR A 51 -23.73 -17.44 -3.30
CA THR A 51 -25.13 -17.00 -3.45
C THR A 51 -25.57 -17.04 -4.92
N SER A 52 -24.72 -16.59 -5.85
CA SER A 52 -24.96 -16.66 -7.29
C SER A 52 -25.08 -18.10 -7.79
N TYR A 53 -24.38 -19.06 -7.15
CA TYR A 53 -24.53 -20.49 -7.44
C TYR A 53 -25.86 -21.08 -6.94
N MET A 54 -26.47 -20.50 -5.90
CA MET A 54 -27.78 -20.96 -5.39
C MET A 54 -28.97 -20.31 -6.08
N GLY A 55 -28.83 -19.08 -6.60
CA GLY A 55 -29.90 -18.34 -7.29
C GLY A 55 -30.06 -18.67 -8.78
N GLY A 56 -29.20 -19.54 -9.34
CA GLY A 56 -29.15 -19.88 -10.78
C GLY A 56 -29.63 -21.29 -11.14
N ARG A 57 -30.48 -21.93 -10.33
CA ARG A 57 -31.16 -23.17 -10.73
C ARG A 57 -32.56 -22.82 -11.28
N PRO A 58 -32.99 -23.47 -12.39
CA PRO A 58 -33.96 -22.97 -13.36
C PRO A 58 -35.33 -22.61 -12.78
#